data_AF-A0A0E3MB46-F1
#
_entry.id   AF-A0A0E3MB46-F1
#
_cell.length_a   1.000
_cell.length_b   1.000
_cell.length_c   1.000
_cell.angle_alpha   90.00
_cell.angle_beta   90.00
_cell.angle_gamma   90.00
#
_symmetry.space_group_name_H-M   'P 1'
#
loop_
_entity.id
_entity.type
_entity.pdbx_description
1 polymer ?
#
loop_
_entity_poly.entity_id
_entity_poly.type
_entity_poly.pdbx_seq_one_letter_code
_entity_poly.pdbx_strand_id
1 'polypeptide(L)' 'MEEVKVTRNYQITIPYEIRQKLGIKIGDKLIVTVDGDKIVIEKKKGNISSLNLTLGKKITDEEINETINEAGREIADSS' A
#
# COMPACT_ATOMS: atom_id res chain seq x y z
N MET A 1 -20.62 -0.09 7.96
CA MET A 1 -20.79 -0.29 6.50
C MET A 1 -21.76 0.78 6.07
N GLU A 2 -21.43 1.56 5.03
CA GLU A 2 -22.28 2.64 4.54
C GLU A 2 -22.60 2.39 3.07
N GLU A 3 -23.87 2.57 2.70
CA GLU A 3 -24.31 2.49 1.31
C GLU A 3 -24.04 3.81 0.61
N VAL A 4 -23.48 3.73 -0.61
CA VAL A 4 -23.17 4.90 -1.43
C VAL A 4 -23.83 4.77 -2.79
N LYS A 5 -24.37 5.89 -3.29
CA LYS A 5 -24.98 5.95 -4.61
C LYS A 5 -23.94 6.26 -5.68
N VAL A 6 -24.02 5.57 -6.81
CA VAL A 6 -23.26 5.91 -8.01
C VAL A 6 -23.86 7.19 -8.63
N THR A 7 -23.02 8.19 -8.83
CA THR A 7 -23.39 9.47 -9.42
C THR A 7 -23.07 9.50 -10.93
N ARG A 8 -23.13 10.67 -11.57
CA ARG A 8 -22.80 10.81 -12.99
C ARG A 8 -21.37 10.33 -13.25
N ASN A 9 -21.10 9.88 -14.47
CA ASN A 9 -19.79 9.36 -14.87
C ASN A 9 -19.29 8.22 -13.96
N TYR A 10 -20.21 7.47 -13.35
CA TYR A 10 -19.91 6.32 -12.49
C TYR A 10 -19.05 6.64 -11.26
N GLN A 11 -19.13 7.87 -10.75
CA GLN A 11 -18.37 8.28 -9.57
C GLN A 11 -19.08 7.87 -8.28
N ILE A 12 -18.31 7.37 -7.31
CA ILE A 12 -18.75 7.11 -5.93
C ILE A 12 -17.99 8.01 -4.96
N THR A 13 -18.66 8.42 -3.89
CA THR A 13 -18.02 9.13 -2.78
C THR A 13 -17.55 8.11 -1.75
N ILE A 14 -16.26 8.16 -1.37
CA ILE A 14 -15.75 7.40 -0.24
C ILE A 14 -16.18 8.14 1.05
N PRO A 15 -17.02 7.57 1.92
CA PRO A 15 -17.51 8.28 3.10
C PRO A 15 -16.42 8.64 4.12
N TYR A 16 -16.72 9.61 5.00
CA TYR A 16 -15.74 10.19 5.92
C TYR A 16 -15.02 9.14 6.78
N GLU A 17 -15.78 8.25 7.41
CA GLU A 17 -15.26 7.19 8.28
C GLU A 17 -14.27 6.28 7.54
N ILE A 18 -14.56 5.95 6.28
CA ILE A 18 -13.68 5.11 5.45
C ILE A 18 -12.42 5.87 5.06
N ARG A 19 -12.53 7.16 4.67
CA ARG A 19 -11.36 7.99 4.34
C ARG A 19 -10.41 8.13 5.53
N GLN A 20 -10.94 8.32 6.74
CA GLN A 20 -10.15 8.43 7.96
C GLN A 20 -9.42 7.12 8.27
N LYS A 21 -10.14 5.99 8.28
CA LYS A 21 -9.55 4.67 8.58
C LYS A 21 -8.46 4.27 7.59
N LEU A 22 -8.63 4.60 6.30
CA LEU A 22 -7.67 4.26 5.24
C LEU A 22 -6.64 5.37 4.96
N GLY A 23 -6.72 6.50 5.66
CA GLY A 23 -5.81 7.64 5.46
C GLY A 23 -5.81 8.20 4.04
N ILE A 24 -6.98 8.22 3.38
CA ILE A 24 -7.14 8.72 2.01
C ILE A 24 -7.30 10.24 2.04
N LYS A 25 -6.44 10.93 1.29
CA LYS A 25 -6.38 12.39 1.16
C LYS A 25 -6.68 12.81 -0.28
N ILE A 26 -7.05 14.08 -0.45
CA ILE A 26 -7.22 14.68 -1.78
C ILE A 26 -5.89 14.57 -2.54
N GLY A 27 -5.94 14.09 -3.78
CA GLY A 27 -4.76 13.88 -4.62
C GLY A 27 -4.14 12.48 -4.53
N ASP A 28 -4.56 11.65 -3.56
CA ASP A 28 -4.15 10.25 -3.52
C ASP A 28 -4.63 9.51 -4.77
N LYS A 29 -3.78 8.64 -5.32
CA LYS A 29 -4.15 7.71 -6.39
C LYS A 29 -4.57 6.38 -5.78
N LEU A 30 -5.67 5.83 -6.27
CA LEU A 30 -6.17 4.52 -5.88
C LEU A 30 -6.04 3.55 -7.06
N ILE A 31 -5.82 2.27 -6.75
CA ILE A 31 -5.88 1.16 -7.69
C ILE A 31 -7.25 0.52 -7.53
N VAL A 32 -7.93 0.25 -8.64
CA VAL A 32 -9.25 -0.37 -8.67
C VAL A 32 -9.13 -1.69 -9.44
N THR A 33 -9.50 -2.79 -8.81
CA THR A 33 -9.48 -4.14 -9.39
C THR A 33 -10.83 -4.83 -9.19
N VAL A 34 -11.07 -5.88 -9.97
CA VAL A 34 -12.25 -6.74 -9.87
C VAL A 34 -11.81 -8.09 -9.31
N ASP A 35 -12.47 -8.54 -8.25
CA ASP A 35 -12.30 -9.86 -7.65
C ASP A 35 -13.67 -10.55 -7.60
N GLY A 36 -13.96 -11.37 -8.60
CA GLY A 36 -15.26 -12.01 -8.78
C GLY A 36 -16.38 -10.98 -8.97
N ASP A 37 -17.29 -10.92 -8.00
CA ASP A 37 -18.43 -10.01 -7.95
C ASP A 37 -18.15 -8.71 -7.17
N LYS A 38 -16.89 -8.49 -6.74
CA LYS A 38 -16.49 -7.37 -5.90
C LYS A 38 -15.55 -6.42 -6.63
N ILE A 39 -15.66 -5.14 -6.28
CA ILE A 39 -14.66 -4.13 -6.62
C ILE A 39 -13.75 -3.95 -5.41
N VAL A 40 -12.44 -4.11 -5.61
CA VAL A 40 -11.42 -3.87 -4.60
C VAL A 40 -10.72 -2.55 -4.92
N ILE A 41 -10.65 -1.65 -3.93
CA ILE A 41 -10.02 -0.34 -4.07
C ILE A 41 -8.91 -0.20 -3.03
N GLU A 42 -7.68 0.01 -3.49
CA GLU A 42 -6.50 0.10 -2.63
C GLU A 42 -5.75 1.40 -2.86
N LYS A 43 -5.18 1.98 -1.80
CA LYS A 43 -4.31 3.14 -1.93
C LYS A 43 -3.04 2.76 -2.66
N LYS A 44 -2.67 3.50 -3.71
CA LYS A 44 -1.39 3.30 -4.40
C LYS A 44 -0.26 3.69 -3.46
N LYS A 45 0.39 2.70 -2.85
CA LYS A 45 1.59 2.91 -2.03
C LYS A 45 2.75 3.33 -2.96
N GLY A 46 3.51 4.34 -2.56
CA GLY A 46 4.82 4.60 -3.17
C GLY A 46 5.68 3.34 -3.02
N ASN A 47 6.39 2.99 -4.08
CA ASN A 47 6.95 1.66 -4.27
C ASN A 47 8.12 1.37 -3.32
N ILE A 48 7.86 0.65 -2.22
CA ILE A 48 8.79 -0.37 -1.69
C ILE A 48 8.26 -1.75 -2.09
N SER A 49 6.96 -2.01 -1.94
CA SER A 49 6.38 -3.31 -2.29
C SER A 49 6.29 -3.60 -3.79
N SER A 50 6.29 -2.59 -4.67
CA SER A 50 6.35 -2.88 -6.12
C SER A 50 7.76 -3.20 -6.62
N LEU A 51 8.81 -2.91 -5.85
CA LEU A 51 10.14 -3.45 -6.14
C LEU A 51 10.09 -4.98 -5.99
N ASN A 52 9.48 -5.50 -4.93
CA ASN A 52 9.36 -6.94 -4.68
C ASN A 52 8.54 -7.67 -5.76
N LEU A 53 7.47 -7.03 -6.28
CA LEU A 53 6.66 -7.61 -7.36
C LEU A 53 7.39 -7.64 -8.72
N THR A 54 8.24 -6.66 -9.00
CA THR A 54 8.96 -6.58 -10.28
C THR A 54 10.24 -7.45 -10.29
N LEU A 55 10.83 -7.72 -9.12
CA LEU A 55 12.11 -8.41 -9.00
C LEU A 55 12.02 -9.92 -8.68
N GLY A 56 10.81 -10.50 -8.59
CA GLY A 56 10.63 -11.94 -8.29
C GLY A 56 11.17 -12.39 -6.93
N LYS A 57 11.69 -11.46 -6.11
CA LYS A 57 12.16 -11.72 -4.75
C LYS A 57 11.05 -11.36 -3.77
N LYS A 58 10.48 -12.37 -3.10
CA LYS A 58 9.77 -12.17 -1.84
C LYS A 58 10.81 -11.76 -0.81
N ILE A 59 11.08 -10.47 -0.70
CA ILE A 59 11.88 -9.97 0.41
C ILE A 59 11.02 -10.10 1.67
N THR A 60 11.44 -10.96 2.59
CA THR A 60 10.77 -11.14 3.87
C THR A 60 11.26 -10.08 4.86
N ASP A 61 10.45 -9.75 5.86
CA ASP A 61 10.84 -8.81 6.93
C ASP A 61 12.12 -9.27 7.66
N GLU A 62 12.43 -10.56 7.60
CA GLU A 62 13.62 -11.18 8.18
C GLU A 62 14.91 -10.80 7.41
N GLU A 63 14.89 -10.84 6.07
CA GLU A 63 16.04 -10.41 5.24
C GLU A 63 16.34 -8.92 5.40
N ILE A 64 15.31 -8.09 5.57
CA ILE A 64 15.46 -6.66 5.81
C ILE A 64 16.14 -6.41 7.16
N ASN A 65 15.69 -7.11 8.21
CA ASN A 65 16.28 -6.98 9.55
C ASN A 65 17.72 -7.51 9.61
N GLU A 66 18.03 -8.58 8.88
CA GLU A 66 19.39 -9.11 8.80
C GLU A 66 20.34 -8.10 8.13
N THR A 67 19.91 -7.49 7.02
CA THR A 67 20.69 -6.45 6.32
C THR A 67 20.94 -5.22 7.19
N ILE A 68 19.93 -4.78 7.95
CA ILE A 68 20.06 -3.63 8.87
C ILE A 68 21.05 -3.97 10.00
N ASN A 69 20.99 -5.19 10.52
CA ASN A 69 21.90 -5.64 11.59
C ASN A 69 23.34 -5.81 11.10
N GLU A 70 23.54 -6.28 9.88
CA GLU A 70 24.88 -6.42 9.28
C GLU A 70 25.53 -5.04 9.06
N ALA A 71 24.78 -4.10 8.48
CA ALA A 71 25.24 -2.71 8.34
C ALA A 71 25.55 -2.07 9.71
N GLY A 72 24.74 -2.36 10.74
CA GLY A 72 24.99 -1.91 12.11
C GLY A 72 26.28 -2.46 12.72
N ARG A 73 26.70 -3.68 12.36
CA ARG A 73 27.94 -4.30 12.83
C ARG A 73 29.18 -3.73 12.15
N GLU A 74 29.14 -3.48 10.84
CA GLU A 74 30.27 -2.89 10.12
C GLU A 74 30.66 -1.49 10.65
N ILE A 75 29.67 -0.70 11.09
CA ILE A 75 29.90 0.62 11.67
C ILE A 75 30.53 0.51 13.07
N ALA A 76 30.20 -0.54 13.82
CA ALA A 76 30.74 -0.80 15.16
C ALA A 76 32.18 -1.33 15.12
N ASP A 77 32.53 -2.15 14.12
CA ASP A 77 33.88 -2.71 13.94
C ASP A 77 34.87 -1.72 13.30
N SER A 78 34.38 -0.58 12.79
CA SER A 78 35.18 0.50 12.21
C SER A 78 35.46 1.67 13.18
N SER A 79 35.11 1.52 14.47
CA SER A 79 35.27 2.54 15.53
C SER A 79 36.33 2.17 16.56
#